data_AF-A0A1I4XUY2-F1
#
_entry.id   AF-A0A1I4XUY2-F1
#
_cell.length_a   1.000
_cell.length_b   1.000
_cell.length_c   1.000
_cell.angle_alpha   90.00
_cell.angle_beta   90.00
_cell.angle_gamma   90.00
#
_symmetry.space_group_name_H-M   'P 1'
#
loop_
_entity.id
_entity.type
_entity.pdbx_description
1 polymer ?
#
loop_
_entity_poly.entity_id
_entity_poly.type
_entity_poly.pdbx_seq_one_letter_code
_entity_poly.pdbx_strand_id
1 'polypeptide(L)'
;MTSTGILPLIAPLILAIMLTAFAAVAQAECSGCLCPGNPCKLCPLPPAKNASPVPEEPDTCLKIRQRVPLVSANTDPDEHYASLDKSIMECVRNGGDVVMNSRRNKEFPSKHYCKPYIAPGKAKVEGGSSTGKN
;
A
#
# COMPACT_ATOMS: atom_id res chain seq x y z
N MET A 1 18.20 -58.57 -23.18
CA MET A 1 18.48 -57.13 -23.39
C MET A 1 17.50 -56.33 -22.56
N THR A 2 17.85 -56.00 -21.32
CA THR A 2 17.02 -55.17 -20.43
C THR A 2 17.59 -53.76 -20.42
N SER A 3 16.83 -52.83 -21.01
CA SER A 3 17.16 -51.41 -21.08
C SER A 3 16.97 -50.77 -19.70
N THR A 4 18.04 -50.69 -18.91
CA THR A 4 18.09 -50.05 -17.58
C THR A 4 18.60 -48.61 -17.61
N GLY A 5 18.75 -48.01 -18.81
CA GLY A 5 19.38 -46.70 -18.99
C GLY A 5 18.50 -45.47 -18.74
N ILE A 6 17.19 -45.64 -18.50
CA ILE A 6 16.24 -44.50 -18.45
C ILE A 6 15.92 -44.08 -17.01
N LEU A 7 16.10 -44.97 -16.03
CA LEU A 7 15.69 -44.75 -14.64
C LEU A 7 16.42 -43.59 -13.88
N PRO A 8 17.72 -43.32 -14.09
CA PRO A 8 18.40 -42.24 -13.34
C PRO A 8 18.11 -40.83 -13.89
N LEU A 9 17.50 -40.72 -15.07
CA LEU A 9 17.17 -39.44 -15.70
C LEU A 9 15.82 -38.87 -15.24
N ILE A 10 14.97 -39.70 -14.65
CA ILE A 10 13.61 -39.33 -14.24
C ILE A 10 13.65 -38.51 -12.94
N ALA A 11 14.54 -38.85 -12.01
CA ALA A 11 14.69 -38.17 -10.73
C ALA A 11 15.10 -36.69 -10.82
N PRO A 12 16.16 -36.29 -11.57
CA PRO A 12 16.51 -34.88 -11.73
C PRO A 12 15.47 -34.10 -12.53
N LEU A 13 14.76 -34.77 -13.44
CA LEU A 13 13.69 -34.16 -14.24
C LEU A 13 12.48 -33.79 -13.36
N ILE A 14 12.04 -34.70 -12.49
CA ILE A 14 10.96 -34.42 -11.53
C ILE A 14 11.38 -33.32 -10.54
N LEU A 15 12.64 -33.34 -10.07
CA LEU A 15 13.16 -32.31 -9.17
C LEU A 15 13.20 -30.93 -9.85
N ALA A 16 13.65 -30.84 -11.10
CA ALA A 16 13.65 -29.61 -11.88
C ALA A 16 12.24 -29.05 -12.09
N ILE A 17 11.27 -29.92 -12.41
CA ILE A 17 9.86 -29.53 -12.59
C ILE A 17 9.27 -28.98 -11.28
N MET A 18 9.58 -29.62 -10.15
CA MET A 18 9.13 -29.14 -8.84
C MET A 18 9.77 -27.80 -8.46
N LEU A 19 11.07 -27.59 -8.70
CA LEU A 19 11.72 -26.29 -8.42
C LEU A 19 11.14 -25.14 -9.25
N THR A 20 10.75 -25.39 -10.51
CA THR A 20 10.07 -24.35 -11.33
C THR A 20 8.67 -24.01 -10.84
N ALA A 21 7.97 -24.94 -10.19
CA ALA A 21 6.63 -24.69 -9.64
C ALA A 21 6.65 -23.78 -8.39
N PHE A 22 7.76 -23.72 -7.66
CA PHE A 22 7.89 -22.85 -6.46
C PHE A 22 8.39 -21.44 -6.76
N ALA A 23 9.03 -21.19 -7.91
CA ALA A 23 9.62 -19.89 -8.23
C ALA A 23 8.61 -18.88 -8.81
N ALA A 24 7.44 -19.33 -9.27
CA ALA A 24 6.37 -18.46 -9.75
C ALA A 24 5.41 -18.07 -8.62
N VAL A 25 5.94 -17.54 -7.52
CA VAL A 25 5.10 -16.76 -6.60
C VAL A 25 4.81 -15.46 -7.35
N ALA A 26 3.67 -15.43 -8.03
CA ALA A 26 3.20 -14.29 -8.79
C ALA A 26 3.34 -13.01 -7.96
N GLN A 27 4.32 -12.17 -8.31
CA GLN A 27 4.25 -10.75 -8.01
C GLN A 27 3.09 -10.24 -8.84
N ALA A 28 1.88 -10.27 -8.27
CA ALA A 28 0.78 -9.53 -8.85
C ALA A 28 1.29 -8.09 -9.01
N GLU A 29 1.34 -7.57 -10.23
CA GLU A 29 1.60 -6.16 -10.48
C GLU A 29 0.55 -5.39 -9.67
N CYS A 30 0.97 -4.88 -8.51
CA CYS A 30 0.06 -4.15 -7.65
C CYS A 30 -0.19 -2.80 -8.31
N SER A 31 -1.39 -2.66 -8.87
CA SER A 31 -1.84 -1.43 -9.50
C SER A 31 -2.71 -0.63 -8.52
N GLY A 32 -2.49 0.68 -8.45
CA GLY A 32 -3.24 1.60 -7.60
C GLY A 32 -2.46 2.12 -6.39
N CYS A 33 -3.20 2.67 -5.41
CA CYS A 33 -2.60 3.39 -4.29
C CYS A 33 -2.40 2.53 -3.03
N LEU A 34 -3.11 1.40 -2.91
CA LEU A 34 -3.05 0.49 -1.75
C LEU A 34 -2.00 -0.61 -1.98
N CYS A 35 -0.85 -0.20 -2.49
CA CYS A 35 0.26 -1.10 -2.83
C CYS A 35 1.42 -0.92 -1.88
N PRO A 36 2.25 -1.97 -1.72
CA PRO A 36 3.43 -1.88 -0.88
C PRO A 36 4.29 -0.67 -1.23
N GLY A 37 4.76 0.02 -0.19
CA GLY A 37 5.54 1.27 -0.34
C GLY A 37 4.70 2.53 -0.50
N ASN A 38 3.36 2.44 -0.45
CA ASN A 38 2.45 3.58 -0.45
C ASN A 38 2.74 4.62 -1.57
N PRO A 39 2.63 4.23 -2.85
CA PRO A 39 3.06 5.06 -3.98
C PRO A 39 2.28 6.37 -4.12
N CYS A 40 1.07 6.44 -3.55
CA CYS A 40 0.24 7.65 -3.57
C CYS A 40 0.40 8.52 -2.31
N LYS A 41 1.35 8.19 -1.43
CA LYS A 41 1.54 8.83 -0.11
C LYS A 41 0.21 9.01 0.65
N LEU A 42 -0.60 7.94 0.67
CA LEU A 42 -1.87 7.88 1.37
C LEU A 42 -1.65 8.12 2.87
N CYS A 43 -2.57 8.85 3.50
CA CYS A 43 -2.63 8.97 4.95
C CYS A 43 -3.94 8.40 5.51
N PRO A 44 -3.89 7.63 6.61
CA PRO A 44 -5.06 6.98 7.19
C PRO A 44 -6.03 7.99 7.81
N LEU A 45 -7.33 7.73 7.65
CA LEU A 45 -8.40 8.50 8.29
C LEU A 45 -9.22 7.61 9.26
N PRO A 46 -9.57 8.08 10.45
CA PRO A 46 -9.12 9.35 11.05
C PRO A 46 -7.65 9.27 11.50
N PRO A 47 -7.00 10.42 11.77
CA PRO A 47 -5.62 10.43 12.24
C PRO A 47 -5.52 9.82 13.65
N ALA A 48 -4.59 8.87 13.82
CA ALA A 48 -4.42 8.17 15.08
C ALA A 48 -3.43 8.90 16.01
N LYS A 49 -3.68 8.91 17.33
CA LYS A 49 -2.80 9.49 18.35
C LYS A 49 -1.38 8.91 18.33
N ASN A 50 -1.25 7.63 18.01
CA ASN A 50 0.02 6.90 18.04
C ASN A 50 0.60 6.68 16.63
N ALA A 51 0.14 7.44 15.63
CA ALA A 51 0.69 7.33 14.29
C ALA A 51 2.16 7.76 14.29
N SER A 52 3.03 6.90 13.77
CA SER A 52 4.43 7.27 13.59
C SER A 52 4.54 8.43 12.59
N PRO A 53 5.38 9.44 12.85
CA PRO A 53 5.67 10.49 11.87
C PRO A 53 6.18 9.86 10.58
N VAL A 54 5.52 10.16 9.46
CA VAL A 54 5.98 9.71 8.14
C VAL A 54 6.92 10.79 7.60
N PRO A 55 8.17 10.45 7.22
CA PRO A 55 9.05 11.39 6.54
C PRO A 55 8.37 11.88 5.25
N GLU A 56 8.45 13.18 4.97
CA GLU A 56 7.85 13.80 3.78
C GLU A 56 6.34 13.58 3.61
N GLU A 57 5.61 13.58 4.72
CA GLU A 57 4.15 13.54 4.72
C GLU A 57 3.59 14.71 3.87
N PRO A 58 2.68 14.44 2.91
CA PRO A 58 2.10 15.49 2.07
C PRO A 58 1.35 16.56 2.88
N ASP A 59 1.38 17.81 2.41
CA ASP A 59 0.78 18.96 3.12
C ASP A 59 -0.68 18.73 3.50
N THR A 60 -1.47 18.07 2.64
CA THR A 60 -2.87 17.72 2.95
C THR A 60 -2.98 16.84 4.18
N CYS A 61 -2.12 15.83 4.31
CA CYS A 61 -2.12 14.92 5.46
C CYS A 61 -1.70 15.63 6.75
N LEU A 62 -0.70 16.51 6.67
CA LEU A 62 -0.29 17.39 7.78
C LEU A 62 -1.44 18.29 8.25
N LYS A 63 -2.16 18.93 7.32
CA LYS A 63 -3.31 19.80 7.64
C LYS A 63 -4.44 19.02 8.30
N ILE A 64 -4.72 17.79 7.86
CA ILE A 64 -5.73 16.92 8.49
C ILE A 64 -5.30 16.62 9.94
N ARG A 65 -4.04 16.19 10.17
CA ARG A 65 -3.52 15.94 11.52
C ARG A 65 -3.61 17.15 12.45
N GLN A 66 -3.44 18.36 11.92
CA GLN A 66 -3.50 19.60 12.70
C GLN A 66 -4.94 20.05 13.02
N ARG A 67 -5.91 19.76 12.16
CA ARG A 67 -7.29 20.29 12.27
C ARG A 67 -8.31 19.30 12.81
N VAL A 68 -7.99 18.01 12.76
CA VAL A 68 -8.88 16.93 13.14
C VAL A 68 -8.48 16.34 14.49
N PRO A 69 -9.45 16.07 15.38
CA PRO A 69 -9.20 15.35 16.63
C PRO A 69 -8.55 13.98 16.39
N LEU A 70 -7.42 13.74 17.04
CA LEU A 70 -6.73 12.45 16.99
C LEU A 70 -7.55 11.37 17.72
N VAL A 71 -7.69 10.20 17.10
CA VAL A 71 -8.40 9.05 17.70
C VAL A 71 -7.44 7.99 18.23
N SER A 72 -7.88 7.17 19.18
CA SER A 72 -7.20 5.95 19.60
C SER A 72 -8.16 4.76 19.61
N ALA A 73 -7.66 3.58 19.94
CA ALA A 73 -8.49 2.37 20.05
C ALA A 73 -9.59 2.47 21.12
N ASN A 74 -9.45 3.40 22.08
CA ASN A 74 -10.39 3.60 23.18
C ASN A 74 -11.25 4.86 23.00
N THR A 75 -11.17 5.54 21.85
CA THR A 75 -12.04 6.68 21.55
C THR A 75 -13.48 6.21 21.43
N ASP A 76 -14.40 6.99 22.00
CA ASP A 76 -15.83 6.71 21.90
C ASP A 76 -16.26 6.59 20.42
N PRO A 77 -17.17 5.66 20.06
CA PRO A 77 -17.61 5.49 18.69
C PRO A 77 -18.11 6.79 18.04
N ASP A 78 -18.87 7.61 18.75
CA ASP A 78 -19.44 8.85 18.19
C ASP A 78 -18.34 9.87 17.90
N GLU A 79 -17.36 10.00 18.81
CA GLU A 79 -16.18 10.84 18.59
C GLU A 79 -15.31 10.31 17.45
N HIS A 80 -15.21 8.99 17.31
CA HIS A 80 -14.48 8.36 16.22
C HIS A 80 -15.11 8.70 14.86
N TYR A 81 -16.43 8.55 14.73
CA TYR A 81 -17.15 8.85 13.50
C TYR A 81 -17.14 10.35 13.19
N ALA A 82 -17.28 11.22 14.19
CA ALA A 82 -17.16 12.66 14.01
C ALA A 82 -15.76 13.08 13.53
N SER A 83 -14.71 12.47 14.09
CA SER A 83 -13.33 12.68 13.63
C SER A 83 -13.14 12.16 12.20
N LEU A 84 -13.67 10.98 11.86
CA LEU A 84 -13.61 10.43 10.51
C LEU A 84 -14.24 11.35 9.48
N ASP A 85 -15.47 11.82 9.74
CA ASP A 85 -16.21 12.69 8.83
C ASP A 85 -15.47 14.02 8.61
N LYS A 86 -14.98 14.63 9.70
CA LYS A 86 -14.14 15.83 9.62
C LYS A 86 -12.85 15.59 8.84
N SER A 87 -12.24 14.41 8.96
CA SER A 87 -11.06 14.01 8.19
C SER A 87 -11.35 13.92 6.70
N ILE A 88 -12.47 13.30 6.33
CA ILE A 88 -12.92 13.17 4.95
C ILE A 88 -13.17 14.55 4.34
N MET A 89 -13.88 15.42 5.07
CA MET A 89 -14.12 16.81 4.64
C MET A 89 -12.82 17.58 4.43
N GLU A 90 -11.87 17.54 5.37
CA GLU A 90 -10.61 18.27 5.22
C GLU A 90 -9.72 17.68 4.11
N CYS A 91 -9.78 16.37 3.86
CA CYS A 91 -9.08 15.75 2.72
C CYS A 91 -9.56 16.35 1.39
N VAL A 92 -10.88 16.31 1.15
CA VAL A 92 -11.50 16.83 -0.08
C VAL A 92 -11.30 18.33 -0.20
N ARG A 93 -11.44 19.08 0.91
CA ARG A 93 -11.25 20.54 0.95
C ARG A 93 -9.83 20.97 0.53
N ASN A 94 -8.83 20.14 0.79
CA ASN A 94 -7.44 20.39 0.40
C ASN A 94 -7.08 19.76 -0.96
N GLY A 95 -8.09 19.37 -1.76
CA GLY A 95 -7.91 18.81 -3.11
C GLY A 95 -7.46 17.35 -3.12
N GLY A 96 -7.51 16.65 -1.99
CA GLY A 96 -7.30 15.21 -1.93
C GLY A 96 -8.54 14.42 -2.35
N ASP A 97 -8.34 13.15 -2.65
CA ASP A 97 -9.40 12.18 -2.93
C ASP A 97 -9.48 11.15 -1.80
N VAL A 98 -10.66 10.58 -1.55
CA VAL A 98 -10.86 9.64 -0.43
C VAL A 98 -10.90 8.23 -0.99
N VAL A 99 -9.92 7.42 -0.58
CA VAL A 99 -9.81 6.02 -1.00
C VAL A 99 -10.39 5.13 0.09
N MET A 100 -11.41 4.35 -0.26
CA MET A 100 -11.95 3.31 0.61
C MET A 100 -11.15 2.02 0.44
N ASN A 101 -10.57 1.53 1.53
CA ASN A 101 -9.85 0.27 1.57
C ASN A 101 -10.76 -0.88 2.03
N SER A 102 -11.27 -1.63 1.05
CA SER A 102 -12.05 -2.84 1.31
C SER A 102 -11.19 -4.04 1.71
N ARG A 103 -9.88 -4.03 1.40
CA ARG A 103 -8.94 -5.14 1.64
C ARG A 103 -7.88 -4.73 2.66
N ARG A 104 -8.32 -4.52 3.90
CA ARG A 104 -7.44 -4.17 5.03
C ARG A 104 -6.36 -5.24 5.22
N ASN A 105 -5.11 -4.79 5.34
CA ASN A 105 -3.95 -5.64 5.58
C ASN A 105 -3.03 -4.96 6.60
N LYS A 106 -1.89 -5.57 6.92
CA LYS A 106 -0.97 -5.03 7.94
C LYS A 106 -0.36 -3.68 7.55
N GLU A 107 -0.16 -3.43 6.27
CA GLU A 107 0.43 -2.19 5.75
C GLU A 107 -0.61 -1.08 5.62
N PHE A 108 -1.83 -1.44 5.23
CA PHE A 108 -2.99 -0.55 5.14
C PHE A 108 -4.12 -1.04 6.06
N PRO A 109 -4.03 -0.82 7.38
CA PRO A 109 -5.02 -1.30 8.34
C PRO A 109 -6.32 -0.47 8.35
N SER A 110 -6.27 0.81 8.02
CA SER A 110 -7.44 1.71 8.04
C SER A 110 -8.43 1.41 6.92
N LYS A 111 -9.70 1.73 7.17
CA LYS A 111 -10.78 1.59 6.18
C LYS A 111 -10.81 2.75 5.17
N HIS A 112 -10.41 3.95 5.58
CA HIS A 112 -10.41 5.13 4.72
C HIS A 112 -9.02 5.76 4.72
N TYR A 113 -8.63 6.26 3.55
CA TYR A 113 -7.39 7.00 3.35
C TYR A 113 -7.67 8.28 2.59
N CYS A 114 -6.91 9.32 2.91
CA CYS A 114 -6.80 10.48 2.04
C CYS A 114 -5.66 10.24 1.05
N LYS A 115 -5.96 10.39 -0.24
CA LYS A 115 -5.02 10.45 -1.35
C LYS A 115 -4.76 11.93 -1.66
N PRO A 116 -3.62 12.49 -1.21
CA PRO A 116 -3.30 13.87 -1.48
C PRO A 116 -3.05 14.10 -2.98
N TYR A 117 -3.38 15.29 -3.46
CA TYR A 117 -2.98 15.71 -4.79
C TYR A 117 -1.48 16.02 -4.78
N ILE A 118 -0.70 15.17 -5.43
CA ILE A 118 0.74 15.36 -5.62
C ILE A 118 0.93 15.68 -7.10
N ALA A 119 1.38 16.90 -7.40
CA ALA A 119 1.65 17.29 -8.78
C ALA A 119 2.64 16.28 -9.42
N PRO A 120 2.47 15.90 -10.69
CA PRO A 120 3.19 14.79 -11.34
C PRO A 120 4.72 14.93 -11.39
N GLY A 121 5.30 16.04 -10.93
CA GLY A 121 6.75 16.23 -10.79
C GLY A 121 7.35 15.90 -9.41
N LYS A 122 6.55 15.56 -8.40
CA LYS A 122 7.00 15.28 -7.02
C LYS A 122 6.87 13.80 -6.60
N ALA A 123 6.17 12.99 -7.39
CA ALA A 123 5.93 11.57 -7.10
C ALA A 123 6.96 10.60 -7.73
N LYS A 124 7.90 11.10 -8.55
CA LYS A 124 8.83 10.27 -9.36
C LYS A 124 10.25 10.15 -8.82
N VAL A 125 10.53 10.64 -7.62
CA VAL A 125 11.80 10.37 -6.92
C VAL A 125 11.38 9.48 -5.76
N GLU A 126 11.24 8.16 -5.95
CA GLU A 126 12.22 7.18 -5.47
C GLU A 126 11.81 5.78 -5.99
N GLY A 127 11.75 5.64 -7.31
CA GLY A 127 11.50 4.36 -7.98
C GLY A 127 12.44 4.24 -9.18
N GLY A 128 13.73 4.04 -8.90
CA GLY A 128 14.74 3.88 -9.94
C GLY A 128 14.46 2.66 -10.82
N SER A 129 14.26 2.93 -12.11
CA SER A 129 14.91 2.28 -13.27
C SER A 129 13.92 2.03 -14.40
N SER A 130 13.92 2.93 -15.38
CA SER A 130 13.55 2.58 -16.75
C SER A 130 14.65 3.06 -17.68
N THR A 131 15.53 2.11 -18.01
CA THR A 131 16.28 2.05 -19.27
C THR A 131 15.36 2.38 -20.44
N GLY A 132 15.74 3.31 -21.32
CA GLY A 132 15.10 3.44 -22.63
C GLY A 132 15.27 4.77 -23.36
N LYS A 133 16.26 4.78 -24.28
CA LYS A 133 16.36 5.52 -25.55
C LYS A 133 16.47 7.06 -25.54
N ASN A 134 17.65 7.55 -25.96
CA ASN A 134 17.84 7.97 -27.35
C ASN A 134 19.23 7.58 -27.84
#